data_AF-A0A150NKM4-F1
#
_entry.id   AF-A0A150NKM4-F1
#
_cell.length_a   1.000
_cell.length_b   1.000
_cell.length_c   1.000
_cell.angle_alpha   90.00
_cell.angle_beta   90.00
_cell.angle_gamma   90.00
#
_symmetry.space_group_name_H-M   'P 1'
#
loop_
_entity.id
_entity.type
_entity.pdbx_description
1 polymer ?
#
loop_
_entity_poly.entity_id
_entity_poly.type
_entity_poly.pdbx_seq_one_letter_code
_entity_poly.pdbx_strand_id
1 'polypeptide(L)'
;MLLGSILNIVAVYLASKIGKNYAALKLFPILVLLTGVTYLLSYFGTPLIYILIYLISNALYALFQPIFDNDLQERLPSEVRATMLSVYSMMFSLSMIVFFPLTGWLIDHLGFVLTFLYLGFFLAMIGLLLPIFLGKMAKRIDDKVIL
;
A
#
# COMPACT_ATOMS: atom_id res chain seq x y z
N MET A 1 -3.46 18.06 9.38
CA MET A 1 -2.94 17.04 10.31
C MET A 1 -4.05 16.45 11.19
N LEU A 2 -4.87 17.25 11.90
CA LEU A 2 -5.94 16.74 12.79
C LEU A 2 -7.03 15.87 12.11
N LEU A 3 -7.58 16.30 10.97
CA LEU A 3 -8.59 15.52 10.23
C LEU A 3 -8.06 14.15 9.74
N GLY A 4 -6.80 14.12 9.30
CA GLY A 4 -6.14 12.87 8.90
C GLY A 4 -5.94 11.92 10.09
N SER A 5 -5.61 12.44 11.28
CA SER A 5 -5.47 11.63 12.48
C SER A 5 -6.78 10.96 12.91
N ILE A 6 -7.92 11.65 12.81
CA ILE A 6 -9.24 11.06 13.11
C ILE A 6 -9.55 9.92 12.13
N LEU A 7 -9.34 10.15 10.84
CA LEU A 7 -9.50 9.13 9.80
C LEU A 7 -8.59 7.94 10.04
N ASN A 8 -7.34 8.17 10.47
CA ASN A 8 -6.40 7.08 10.79
C ASN A 8 -6.86 6.26 12.00
N ILE A 9 -7.42 6.88 13.04
CA ILE A 9 -7.96 6.14 14.19
C ILE A 9 -9.11 5.22 13.72
N VAL A 10 -10.00 5.72 12.86
CA VAL A 10 -11.09 4.91 12.28
C VAL A 10 -10.52 3.79 11.40
N ALA A 11 -9.51 4.09 10.58
CA ALA A 11 -8.84 3.13 9.71
C ALA A 11 -8.18 1.99 10.51
N VAL A 12 -7.47 2.32 11.59
CA VAL A 12 -6.83 1.35 12.49
C VAL A 12 -7.87 0.51 13.23
N TYR A 13 -9.00 1.12 13.65
CA TYR A 13 -10.11 0.38 14.24
C TYR A 13 -10.72 -0.63 13.24
N LEU A 14 -10.97 -0.19 12.01
CA LEU A 14 -11.44 -1.07 10.93
C LEU A 14 -10.43 -2.19 10.63
N ALA A 15 -9.13 -1.88 10.65
CA ALA A 15 -8.08 -2.85 10.42
C ALA A 15 -8.10 -3.99 11.45
N SER A 16 -8.33 -3.68 12.73
CA SER A 16 -8.47 -4.69 13.79
C SER A 16 -9.66 -5.64 13.55
N LYS A 17 -10.72 -5.17 12.89
CA LYS A 17 -11.89 -5.97 12.54
C LYS A 17 -11.69 -6.79 11.26
N ILE A 18 -11.05 -6.19 10.24
CA ILE A 18 -10.83 -6.81 8.93
C ILE A 18 -9.68 -7.82 8.98
N GLY A 19 -8.58 -7.51 9.67
CA GLY A 19 -7.39 -8.36 9.76
C GLY A 19 -7.63 -9.70 10.46
N LYS A 20 -8.71 -9.85 11.24
CA LYS A 20 -9.12 -11.14 11.83
C LYS A 20 -9.63 -12.15 10.81
N ASN A 21 -10.23 -11.68 9.72
CA ASN A 21 -10.95 -12.52 8.75
C ASN A 21 -10.27 -12.56 7.37
N TYR A 22 -9.35 -11.63 7.10
CA TYR A 22 -8.72 -11.48 5.78
C TYR A 22 -7.20 -11.38 5.91
N ALA A 23 -6.49 -12.28 5.21
CA ALA A 23 -5.04 -12.23 5.09
C ALA A 23 -4.57 -10.96 4.36
N ALA A 24 -3.45 -10.38 4.82
CA ALA A 24 -2.86 -9.18 4.24
C ALA A 24 -2.65 -9.31 2.71
N LEU A 25 -2.25 -10.50 2.25
CA LEU A 25 -2.02 -10.81 0.83
C LEU A 25 -3.27 -10.72 -0.05
N LYS A 26 -4.49 -10.90 0.50
CA LYS A 26 -5.75 -10.73 -0.24
C LYS A 26 -6.19 -9.27 -0.30
N LEU A 27 -5.90 -8.51 0.75
CA LEU A 27 -6.26 -7.08 0.84
C LEU A 27 -5.29 -6.21 0.07
N PHE A 28 -4.01 -6.59 0.00
CA PHE A 28 -2.96 -5.81 -0.63
C PHE A 28 -3.30 -5.38 -2.06
N PRO A 29 -3.74 -6.27 -2.98
CA PRO A 29 -4.07 -5.86 -4.34
C PRO A 29 -5.26 -4.90 -4.43
N ILE A 30 -6.27 -5.10 -3.57
CA ILE A 30 -7.46 -4.25 -3.50
C ILE A 30 -7.05 -2.84 -3.06
N LEU A 31 -6.20 -2.74 -2.04
CA LEU A 31 -5.75 -1.44 -1.53
C LEU A 31 -4.86 -0.72 -2.53
N VAL A 32 -3.94 -1.44 -3.20
CA VAL A 32 -3.12 -0.88 -4.29
C VAL A 32 -4.00 -0.35 -5.42
N LEU A 33 -5.04 -1.11 -5.82
CA LEU A 33 -6.00 -0.68 -6.82
C LEU A 33 -6.77 0.58 -6.39
N LEU A 34 -7.27 0.60 -5.15
CA LEU A 34 -7.99 1.76 -4.60
C LEU A 34 -7.11 3.01 -4.53
N THR A 35 -5.84 2.88 -4.13
CA THR A 35 -4.87 3.98 -4.16
C THR A 35 -4.66 4.48 -5.59
N GLY A 36 -4.48 3.56 -6.55
CA GLY A 36 -4.35 3.91 -7.97
C GLY A 36 -5.56 4.68 -8.50
N VAL A 37 -6.78 4.19 -8.26
CA VAL A 37 -8.04 4.86 -8.64
C VAL A 37 -8.17 6.23 -7.98
N THR A 38 -7.79 6.34 -6.71
CA THR A 38 -7.79 7.62 -5.99
C THR A 38 -6.88 8.63 -6.68
N TYR A 39 -5.69 8.23 -7.11
CA TYR A 39 -4.76 9.11 -7.83
C TYR A 39 -5.29 9.55 -9.19
N LEU A 40 -6.11 8.74 -9.85
CA LEU A 40 -6.75 9.13 -11.13
C LEU A 40 -7.71 10.32 -10.99
N LEU A 41 -8.23 10.59 -9.79
CA LEU A 41 -9.04 11.79 -9.53
C LEU A 41 -8.25 13.08 -9.77
N SER A 42 -6.92 13.03 -9.77
CA SER A 42 -6.05 14.18 -10.07
C SER A 42 -6.34 14.83 -11.43
N TYR A 43 -7.05 14.14 -12.35
CA TYR A 43 -7.56 14.71 -13.60
C TYR A 43 -8.30 16.05 -13.41
N PHE A 44 -9.04 16.21 -12.30
CA PHE A 44 -9.77 17.45 -12.01
C PHE A 44 -8.87 18.62 -11.64
N GLY A 45 -7.61 18.38 -11.25
CA GLY A 45 -6.58 19.41 -11.02
C GLY A 45 -6.86 20.43 -9.92
N THR A 46 -7.89 20.25 -9.10
CA THR A 46 -8.24 21.21 -8.04
C THR A 46 -7.52 20.90 -6.72
N PRO A 47 -7.17 21.93 -5.91
CA PRO A 47 -6.53 21.73 -4.61
C PRO A 47 -7.33 20.83 -3.66
N LEU A 48 -8.66 20.94 -3.69
CA LEU A 48 -9.56 20.11 -2.87
C LEU A 48 -9.41 18.63 -3.20
N ILE A 49 -9.26 18.29 -4.48
CA ILE A 49 -9.04 16.91 -4.93
C ILE A 49 -7.72 16.37 -4.42
N TYR A 50 -6.62 17.15 -4.44
CA TYR A 50 -5.35 16.70 -3.87
C TYR A 50 -5.41 16.49 -2.36
N ILE A 51 -6.21 17.28 -1.64
CA ILE A 51 -6.49 17.04 -0.21
C ILE A 51 -7.23 15.71 -0.03
N LEU A 52 -8.26 15.43 -0.85
CA LEU A 52 -8.97 14.16 -0.80
C LEU A 52 -8.06 12.97 -1.13
N ILE A 53 -7.22 13.10 -2.16
CA ILE A 53 -6.23 12.09 -2.53
C ILE A 53 -5.31 11.80 -1.35
N TYR A 54 -4.78 12.84 -0.70
CA TYR A 54 -3.94 12.72 0.48
C TYR A 54 -4.67 12.00 1.62
N LEU A 55 -5.89 12.44 1.97
CA LEU A 55 -6.66 11.87 3.08
C LEU A 55 -7.01 10.39 2.86
N ILE A 56 -7.51 10.06 1.66
CA ILE A 56 -7.89 8.68 1.32
C ILE A 56 -6.65 7.79 1.30
N SER A 57 -5.56 8.23 0.66
CA SER A 57 -4.33 7.42 0.59
C SER A 57 -3.72 7.19 1.97
N ASN A 58 -3.76 8.21 2.83
CA ASN A 58 -3.28 8.09 4.21
C ASN A 58 -4.15 7.11 5.03
N ALA A 59 -5.47 7.18 4.88
CA ALA A 59 -6.39 6.25 5.54
C ALA A 59 -6.21 4.80 5.05
N LEU A 60 -6.03 4.59 3.74
CA LEU A 60 -5.76 3.26 3.18
C LEU A 60 -4.45 2.68 3.73
N TYR A 61 -3.40 3.50 3.83
CA TYR A 61 -2.12 3.10 4.42
C TYR A 61 -2.28 2.78 5.92
N ALA A 62 -2.94 3.64 6.68
CA ALA A 62 -3.20 3.44 8.11
C ALA A 62 -4.07 2.20 8.39
N LEU A 63 -4.93 1.81 7.45
CA LEU A 63 -5.69 0.56 7.53
C LEU A 63 -4.80 -0.66 7.24
N PHE A 64 -3.95 -0.59 6.22
CA PHE A 64 -3.14 -1.74 5.81
C PHE A 64 -2.03 -2.08 6.79
N GLN A 65 -1.32 -1.06 7.27
CA GLN A 65 -0.11 -1.20 8.08
C GLN A 65 -0.27 -2.18 9.25
N PRO A 66 -1.26 -2.04 10.16
CA PRO A 66 -1.41 -2.97 11.28
C PRO A 66 -1.78 -4.40 10.85
N ILE A 67 -2.49 -4.58 9.73
CA ILE A 67 -2.82 -5.92 9.20
C ILE A 67 -1.55 -6.61 8.69
N PHE A 68 -0.74 -5.86 7.93
CA PHE A 68 0.50 -6.37 7.37
C PHE A 68 1.55 -6.66 8.47
N ASP A 69 1.73 -5.75 9.42
CA ASP A 69 2.71 -5.91 10.50
C ASP A 69 2.35 -7.11 11.41
N ASN A 70 1.06 -7.38 11.63
CA ASN A 70 0.62 -8.56 12.37
C ASN A 70 0.85 -9.86 11.59
N ASP A 71 0.44 -9.93 10.31
CA ASP A 71 0.66 -11.11 9.47
C ASP A 71 2.16 -11.40 9.28
N LEU A 72 2.99 -10.37 9.16
CA LEU A 72 4.44 -10.51 9.08
C LEU A 72 5.02 -11.06 10.40
N GLN A 73 4.59 -10.54 11.55
CA GLN A 73 5.06 -11.01 12.85
C GLN A 73 4.66 -12.47 13.15
N GLU A 74 3.46 -12.89 12.76
CA GLU A 74 2.99 -14.27 12.93
C GLU A 74 3.80 -15.26 12.09
N ARG A 75 4.30 -14.83 10.93
CA ARG A 75 5.15 -15.66 10.05
C ARG A 75 6.61 -15.74 10.50
N LEU A 76 7.06 -14.83 11.38
CA LEU A 76 8.46 -14.73 11.80
C LEU A 76 8.71 -15.47 13.12
N PRO A 77 9.74 -16.35 13.19
CA PRO A 77 10.21 -16.97 14.43
C PRO A 77 10.61 -15.91 15.47
N SER A 78 10.34 -16.17 16.75
CA SER A 78 10.56 -15.19 17.81
C SER A 78 12.02 -14.76 17.96
N GLU A 79 12.97 -15.64 17.62
CA GLU A 79 14.41 -15.40 17.75
C GLU A 79 14.91 -14.31 16.81
N VAL A 80 14.31 -14.20 15.61
CA VAL A 80 14.76 -13.28 14.55
C VAL A 80 13.75 -12.17 14.25
N ARG A 81 12.58 -12.17 14.89
CA ARG A 81 11.48 -11.23 14.63
C ARG A 81 11.92 -9.77 14.68
N ALA A 82 12.63 -9.36 15.74
CA ALA A 82 13.09 -7.98 15.89
C ALA A 82 14.08 -7.57 14.79
N THR A 83 14.99 -8.46 14.42
CA THR A 83 15.96 -8.25 13.33
C THR A 83 15.25 -8.11 11.99
N MET A 84 14.32 -9.02 11.67
CA MET A 84 13.58 -9.00 10.41
C MET A 84 12.68 -7.77 10.27
N LEU A 85 12.02 -7.34 11.36
CA LEU A 85 11.24 -6.10 11.37
C LEU A 85 12.14 -4.86 11.16
N SER A 86 13.35 -4.87 11.73
CA SER A 86 14.32 -3.78 11.52
C SER A 86 14.82 -3.74 10.08
N VAL A 87 15.12 -4.89 9.47
CA VAL A 87 15.48 -4.99 8.06
C VAL A 87 14.32 -4.52 7.17
N TYR A 88 13.08 -4.92 7.46
CA TYR A 88 11.89 -4.45 6.76
C TYR A 88 11.78 -2.92 6.81
N SER A 89 11.92 -2.33 8.01
CA SER A 89 11.88 -0.88 8.20
C SER A 89 12.99 -0.17 7.41
N MET A 90 14.19 -0.74 7.40
CA MET A 90 15.32 -0.22 6.62
C MET A 90 15.04 -0.26 5.12
N MET A 91 14.49 -1.37 4.60
CA MET A 91 14.12 -1.49 3.18
C MET A 91 13.04 -0.46 2.78
N PHE A 92 12.08 -0.21 3.67
CA PHE A 92 11.08 0.84 3.46
C PHE A 92 11.72 2.22 3.39
N SER A 93 12.62 2.56 4.33
CA SER A 93 13.35 3.82 4.30
C SER A 93 14.24 3.98 3.05
N LEU A 94 14.94 2.92 2.63
CA LEU A 94 15.73 2.95 1.39
C LEU A 94 14.85 3.18 0.16
N SER A 95 13.65 2.59 0.14
CA SER A 95 12.69 2.82 -0.93
C SER A 95 12.27 4.29 -1.00
N MET A 96 12.05 4.96 0.13
CA MET A 96 11.70 6.39 0.17
C MET A 96 12.78 7.27 -0.46
N ILE A 97 14.06 6.95 -0.24
CA ILE A 97 15.19 7.69 -0.83
C ILE A 97 15.11 7.71 -2.36
N VAL A 98 14.57 6.65 -2.98
CA VAL A 98 14.42 6.57 -4.44
C VAL A 98 13.08 7.18 -4.89
N PHE A 99 11.97 6.76 -4.27
CA PHE A 99 10.63 7.12 -4.74
C PHE A 99 10.28 8.59 -4.51
N PHE A 100 10.75 9.22 -3.42
CA PHE A 100 10.40 10.60 -3.13
C PHE A 100 11.06 11.58 -4.12
N PRO A 101 12.38 11.52 -4.38
CA PRO A 101 13.00 12.36 -5.39
C PRO A 101 12.48 12.06 -6.80
N LEU A 102 12.26 10.79 -7.14
CA LEU A 102 11.69 10.42 -8.44
C LEU A 102 10.32 11.05 -8.65
N THR A 103 9.45 10.98 -7.64
CA THR A 103 8.11 11.58 -7.72
C THR A 103 8.19 13.10 -7.75
N GLY A 104 9.07 13.72 -6.96
CA GLY A 104 9.31 15.16 -7.00
C GLY A 104 9.79 15.63 -8.37
N TRP A 105 10.76 14.93 -8.94
CA TRP A 105 11.28 15.20 -10.28
C TRP A 105 10.20 15.08 -11.36
N LEU A 106 9.33 14.06 -11.28
CA LEU A 106 8.17 13.93 -12.17
C LEU A 106 7.21 15.11 -12.02
N ILE A 107 6.92 15.55 -10.79
CA ILE A 107 6.05 16.71 -10.53
C ILE A 107 6.66 17.98 -11.11
N ASP A 108 7.97 18.19 -10.97
CA ASP A 108 8.66 19.38 -11.49
C ASP A 108 8.62 19.47 -13.02
N HIS A 109 8.65 18.33 -13.73
CA HIS A 109 8.68 18.29 -15.20
C HIS A 109 7.30 18.12 -15.86
N LEU A 110 6.41 17.33 -15.25
CA LEU A 110 5.10 16.97 -15.82
C LEU A 110 3.93 17.68 -15.12
N GLY A 111 4.20 18.32 -13.97
CA GLY A 111 3.17 18.87 -13.10
C GLY A 111 2.44 17.81 -12.28
N PHE A 112 1.61 18.27 -11.34
CA PHE A 112 0.87 17.40 -10.44
C PHE A 112 -0.14 16.51 -11.17
N VAL A 113 -0.93 17.05 -12.11
CA VAL A 113 -2.01 16.28 -12.77
C VAL A 113 -1.44 15.07 -13.51
N LEU A 114 -0.50 15.28 -14.43
CA LEU A 114 0.06 14.19 -15.23
C LEU A 114 0.82 13.19 -14.37
N THR A 115 1.59 13.64 -13.39
CA THR A 115 2.35 12.74 -12.50
C THR A 115 1.43 11.80 -11.73
N PHE A 116 0.39 12.34 -11.09
CA PHE A 116 -0.55 11.51 -10.33
C PHE A 116 -1.41 10.64 -11.24
N LEU A 117 -1.74 11.06 -12.47
CA LEU A 117 -2.39 10.20 -13.46
C LEU A 117 -1.52 9.01 -13.86
N TYR A 118 -0.24 9.23 -14.20
CA TYR A 118 0.67 8.15 -14.57
C TYR A 118 0.90 7.17 -13.41
N LEU A 119 1.14 7.69 -12.21
CA LEU A 119 1.26 6.86 -11.00
C LEU A 119 -0.03 6.11 -10.71
N GLY A 120 -1.18 6.77 -10.84
CA GLY A 120 -2.50 6.16 -10.61
C GLY A 120 -2.78 5.01 -11.58
N PHE A 121 -2.50 5.22 -12.86
CA PHE A 121 -2.64 4.18 -13.89
C PHE A 121 -1.69 3.01 -13.63
N PHE A 122 -0.42 3.31 -13.32
CA PHE A 122 0.59 2.30 -12.99
C PHE A 122 0.16 1.45 -11.79
N LEU A 123 -0.29 2.08 -10.70
CA LEU A 123 -0.78 1.40 -9.50
C LEU A 123 -2.05 0.59 -9.77
N ALA A 124 -3.01 1.14 -10.53
CA ALA A 124 -4.23 0.42 -10.89
C ALA A 124 -3.93 -0.83 -11.72
N MET A 125 -3.03 -0.72 -12.70
CA MET A 125 -2.59 -1.86 -13.52
C MET A 125 -1.92 -2.93 -12.66
N ILE A 126 -1.01 -2.54 -11.76
CA ILE A 126 -0.36 -3.47 -10.83
C ILE A 126 -1.37 -4.10 -9.87
N GLY A 127 -2.30 -3.32 -9.33
CA GLY A 127 -3.37 -3.79 -8.46
C GLY A 127 -4.23 -4.89 -9.10
N LEU A 128 -4.51 -4.78 -10.40
CA LEU A 128 -5.23 -5.80 -11.17
C LEU A 128 -4.39 -7.05 -11.49
N LEU A 129 -3.08 -6.89 -11.69
CA LEU A 129 -2.17 -8.00 -12.02
C LEU A 129 -1.69 -8.78 -10.79
N LEU A 130 -1.58 -8.13 -9.64
CA LEU A 130 -1.17 -8.71 -8.36
C LEU A 130 -1.96 -9.97 -7.95
N PRO A 131 -3.31 -10.02 -7.99
CA PRO A 131 -4.04 -11.22 -7.57
C PRO A 131 -3.74 -12.41 -8.47
N ILE A 132 -3.47 -12.19 -9.76
CA ILE A 132 -3.09 -13.24 -10.71
C ILE A 132 -1.71 -13.79 -10.36
N PHE A 133 -0.74 -12.92 -10.06
CA PHE A 133 0.61 -13.33 -9.68
C PHE A 133 0.65 -14.03 -8.32
N LEU A 134 -0.04 -13.47 -7.31
CA LEU A 134 -0.12 -14.05 -5.97
C LEU A 134 -0.85 -15.40 -5.99
N GLY A 135 -1.94 -15.51 -6.76
CA GLY A 135 -2.65 -16.78 -6.96
C GLY A 135 -1.78 -17.84 -7.64
N LYS A 136 -0.98 -17.45 -8.64
CA LYS A 136 -0.02 -18.36 -9.30
C LYS A 136 1.10 -18.82 -8.36
N MET A 137 1.63 -17.93 -7.51
CA MET A 137 2.68 -18.27 -6.55
C MET A 137 2.18 -19.19 -5.44
N ALA A 138 0.99 -18.93 -4.88
CA ALA A 138 0.39 -19.80 -3.87
C ALA A 138 0.20 -21.23 -4.39
N LYS A 139 -0.31 -21.38 -5.63
CA LYS A 139 -0.48 -22.69 -6.28
C LYS A 139 0.84 -23.45 -6.47
N ARG A 140 1.91 -22.73 -6.84
CA ARG A 140 3.25 -23.31 -7.06
C ARG A 140 3.93 -23.81 -5.79
N ILE A 141 3.54 -23.28 -4.63
CA ILE A 141 4.08 -23.70 -3.33
C ILE A 141 3.36 -24.98 -2.90
N ASP A 142 2.04 -25.05 -3.03
CA ASP A 142 1.28 -26.28 -2.74
C ASP A 142 1.69 -27.46 -3.64
N ASP A 143 1.93 -27.21 -4.93
CA ASP A 143 2.37 -28.26 -5.87
C ASP A 143 3.77 -28.83 -5.54
N LYS A 144 4.62 -28.08 -4.82
CA LYS A 144 5.96 -28.52 -4.40
C LYS A 144 5.99 -29.27 -3.07
N VAL A 145 4.90 -29.27 -2.31
CA VAL A 145 4.79 -30.02 -1.05
C VAL A 145 4.28 -31.46 -1.28
N ILE A 146 3.78 -31.75 -2.49
CA ILE A 146 3.22 -33.05 -2.88
C ILE A 146 4.24 -33.93 -3.64
N LEU A 147 5.49 -33.48 -3.81
CA LEU A 147 6.59 -34.19 -4.50
C LEU A 147 7.76 -34.43 -3.55
#